data_AF-A0A957NEW8-F1
#
_entry.id   AF-A0A957NEW8-F1
#
_cell.length_a   1.000
_cell.length_b   1.000
_cell.length_c   1.000
_cell.angle_alpha   90.00
_cell.angle_beta   90.00
_cell.angle_gamma   90.00
#
_symmetry.space_group_name_H-M   'P 1'
#
loop_
_entity.id
_entity.type
_entity.pdbx_description
1 polymer ?
#
loop_
_entity_poly.entity_id
_entity_poly.type
_entity_poly.pdbx_seq_one_letter_code
_entity_poly.pdbx_strand_id
1 'polypeptide(L)'
;MHEDSCDEVKAEKVEVTINRATKTMVMAAGEAEQIKEIVGGRIRKVGALTSAGGTNRWVAGGDLDELADILVAAGYDVHLVGQEIAFEEDDDAWW
;
A
#
# COMPACT_ATOMS: atom_id res chain seq x y z
N MET A 1 19.26 17.53 38.98
CA MET A 1 17.98 17.84 38.31
C MET A 1 17.81 16.76 37.26
N HIS A 2 16.73 15.98 37.35
CA HIS A 2 16.47 14.85 36.44
C HIS A 2 16.05 15.42 35.09
N GLU A 3 16.84 15.15 34.05
CA GLU A 3 16.41 15.28 32.67
C GLU A 3 15.99 13.88 32.24
N ASP A 4 14.70 13.58 32.39
CA ASP A 4 14.04 12.46 31.74
C ASP A 4 14.18 12.67 30.22
N SER A 5 15.26 12.12 29.65
CA SER A 5 15.40 11.92 28.22
C SER A 5 14.32 10.91 27.83
N CYS A 6 13.13 11.42 27.49
CA CYS A 6 12.14 10.67 26.76
C CYS A 6 12.78 10.27 25.42
N ASP A 7 13.39 9.08 25.42
CA ASP A 7 13.71 8.35 24.21
C ASP A 7 12.40 8.26 23.43
N GLU A 8 12.29 9.05 22.37
CA GLU A 8 11.18 9.00 21.44
C GLU A 8 11.20 7.58 20.86
N VAL A 9 10.43 6.68 21.48
CA VAL A 9 10.18 5.35 20.96
C VAL A 9 9.45 5.59 19.65
N LYS A 10 10.22 5.71 18.57
CA LYS A 10 9.71 5.69 17.21
C LYS A 10 9.04 4.35 17.08
N ALA A 11 7.74 4.30 17.34
CA ALA A 11 6.92 3.16 16.99
C ALA A 11 7.24 2.87 15.52
N GLU A 12 7.86 1.73 15.24
CA GLU A 12 8.24 1.32 13.90
C GLU A 12 6.94 1.26 13.09
N LYS A 13 6.65 2.34 12.35
CA LYS A 13 5.45 2.42 11.54
C LYS A 13 5.58 1.35 10.47
N VAL A 14 4.52 0.57 10.30
CA VAL A 14 4.48 -0.44 9.24
C VAL A 14 4.45 0.30 7.90
N GLU A 15 5.45 0.02 7.08
CA GLU A 15 5.55 0.55 5.73
C GLU A 15 4.63 -0.20 4.75
N VAL A 16 3.91 0.56 3.94
CA VAL A 16 3.07 0.06 2.85
C VAL A 16 3.45 0.78 1.57
N THR A 17 3.93 0.05 0.58
CA THR A 17 4.22 0.63 -0.75
C THR A 17 3.09 0.31 -1.72
N ILE A 18 2.59 1.32 -2.44
CA ILE A 18 1.57 1.17 -3.48
C ILE A 18 2.13 1.68 -4.80
N ASN A 19 2.21 0.81 -5.79
CA ASN A 19 2.61 1.16 -7.14
C ASN A 19 1.37 1.63 -7.92
N ARG A 20 1.36 2.91 -8.33
CA ARG A 20 0.27 3.52 -9.10
C ARG A 20 0.14 2.96 -10.51
N ALA A 21 1.27 2.68 -11.18
CA ALA A 21 1.29 2.15 -12.54
C ALA A 21 0.67 0.75 -12.62
N THR A 22 0.92 -0.11 -11.64
CA THR A 22 0.44 -1.51 -11.64
C THR A 22 -0.70 -1.78 -10.66
N LYS A 23 -1.11 -0.78 -9.88
CA LYS A 23 -2.03 -0.91 -8.74
C LYS A 23 -1.59 -1.96 -7.72
N THR A 24 -0.31 -2.30 -7.66
CA THR A 24 0.19 -3.36 -6.78
C THR A 24 0.67 -2.80 -5.46
N MET A 25 0.33 -3.45 -4.36
CA MET A 25 0.78 -3.09 -3.02
C MET A 25 1.75 -4.14 -2.47
N VAL A 26 2.68 -3.68 -1.64
CA VAL A 26 3.61 -4.51 -0.87
C VAL A 26 3.56 -4.06 0.59
N MET A 27 3.39 -5.04 1.49
CA MET A 27 3.23 -4.83 2.94
C MET A 27 3.69 -6.06 3.72
N ALA A 28 3.89 -5.90 5.02
CA ALA A 28 4.22 -7.00 5.92
C ALA A 28 3.12 -8.08 5.96
N ALA A 29 3.50 -9.34 6.11
CA ALA A 29 2.56 -10.48 6.07
C ALA A 29 1.52 -10.42 7.20
N GLY A 30 1.97 -10.03 8.39
CA GLY A 30 1.12 -9.95 9.59
C GLY A 30 0.06 -8.84 9.51
N GLU A 31 0.30 -7.83 8.68
CA GLU A 31 -0.54 -6.63 8.58
C GLU A 31 -1.60 -6.75 7.49
N ALA A 32 -1.49 -7.75 6.62
CA ALA A 32 -2.33 -7.87 5.46
C ALA A 32 -3.82 -8.07 5.78
N GLU A 33 -4.16 -8.86 6.80
CA GLU A 33 -5.55 -9.03 7.22
C GLU A 33 -6.10 -7.75 7.85
N GLN A 34 -5.32 -7.06 8.68
CA GLN A 34 -5.71 -5.79 9.29
C GLN A 34 -5.92 -4.69 8.24
N ILE A 35 -4.98 -4.56 7.30
CA ILE A 35 -5.10 -3.63 6.17
C ILE A 35 -6.34 -3.95 5.34
N LYS A 36 -6.63 -5.23 5.08
CA LYS A 36 -7.80 -5.66 4.33
C LYS A 36 -9.11 -5.30 5.04
N GLU A 37 -9.16 -5.41 6.36
CA GLU A 37 -10.30 -4.95 7.16
C GLU A 37 -10.46 -3.43 7.10
N ILE A 38 -9.38 -2.68 7.28
CA ILE A 38 -9.36 -1.20 7.24
C ILE A 38 -9.88 -0.67 5.89
N VAL A 39 -9.38 -1.23 4.79
CA VAL A 39 -9.76 -0.80 3.43
C VAL A 39 -11.03 -1.48 2.93
N GLY A 40 -11.76 -2.20 3.78
CA GLY A 40 -13.06 -2.80 3.45
C GLY A 40 -13.02 -3.81 2.30
N GLY A 41 -11.93 -4.57 2.16
CA GLY A 41 -11.77 -5.55 1.08
C GLY A 41 -11.44 -4.95 -0.30
N ARG A 42 -11.05 -3.66 -0.37
CA ARG A 42 -10.54 -3.02 -1.61
C ARG A 42 -9.21 -3.60 -2.10
N ILE A 43 -8.59 -4.54 -1.38
CA ILE A 43 -7.35 -5.17 -1.78
C ILE A 43 -7.54 -6.66 -2.02
N ARG A 44 -6.88 -7.19 -3.05
CA ARG A 44 -6.87 -8.62 -3.39
C ARG A 44 -5.45 -9.16 -3.42
N LYS A 45 -5.23 -10.34 -2.86
CA LYS A 45 -3.92 -11.00 -2.92
C LYS A 45 -3.66 -11.47 -4.36
N VAL A 46 -2.53 -11.11 -4.95
CA VAL A 46 -2.16 -11.51 -6.30
C VAL A 46 -0.90 -12.35 -6.24
N GLY A 47 -1.07 -13.66 -6.37
CA GLY A 47 -0.01 -14.65 -6.26
C GLY A 47 -0.17 -15.52 -5.01
N ALA A 48 -0.71 -16.72 -5.21
CA ALA A 48 -0.79 -17.76 -4.20
C ALA A 48 0.22 -18.88 -4.51
N LEU A 49 1.51 -18.55 -4.63
CA LEU A 49 2.55 -19.53 -4.95
C LEU A 49 3.85 -19.17 -4.23
N THR A 50 3.86 -19.33 -2.91
CA THR A 50 4.77 -20.23 -2.17
C THR A 50 4.59 -19.98 -0.68
N SER A 51 4.29 -21.05 0.07
CA SER A 51 4.26 -21.09 1.54
C SER A 51 5.65 -20.90 2.18
N ALA A 52 6.62 -20.39 1.42
CA ALA A 52 8.00 -20.14 1.79
C ALA A 52 8.46 -18.89 1.02
N GLY A 53 8.44 -17.73 1.69
CA GLY A 53 9.06 -16.49 1.20
C GLY A 53 8.43 -15.80 -0.01
N GLY A 54 7.24 -16.19 -0.46
CA GLY A 54 6.57 -15.59 -1.62
C GLY A 54 6.12 -14.16 -1.34
N THR A 55 6.60 -13.22 -2.16
CA THR A 55 6.28 -11.78 -2.15
C THR A 55 4.84 -11.51 -1.73
N ASN A 56 4.61 -10.78 -0.63
CA ASN A 56 3.28 -10.32 -0.20
C ASN A 56 2.77 -9.23 -1.14
N ARG A 57 2.42 -9.65 -2.35
CA ARG A 57 1.93 -8.77 -3.39
C ARG A 57 0.41 -8.77 -3.37
N TRP A 58 -0.12 -7.58 -3.21
CA TRP A 58 -1.56 -7.32 -3.26
C TRP A 58 -1.84 -6.41 -4.45
N VAL A 59 -3.09 -6.37 -4.88
CA VAL A 59 -3.57 -5.40 -5.86
C VAL A 59 -4.68 -4.60 -5.21
N ALA A 60 -4.52 -3.27 -5.23
CA ALA A 60 -5.52 -2.31 -4.81
C ALA A 60 -6.59 -2.14 -5.89
N GLY A 61 -7.83 -2.01 -5.44
CA GLY A 61 -8.99 -1.65 -6.24
C GLY A 61 -9.51 -0.26 -5.87
N GLY A 62 -10.16 0.38 -6.82
CA GLY A 62 -10.68 1.74 -6.67
C GLY A 62 -9.59 2.81 -6.82
N ASP A 63 -9.84 3.94 -6.17
CA ASP A 63 -8.93 5.07 -6.07
C ASP A 63 -7.77 4.74 -5.12
N LEU A 64 -6.53 5.00 -5.55
CA LEU A 64 -5.31 4.67 -4.81
C LEU A 64 -4.93 5.75 -3.81
N ASP A 65 -5.23 7.01 -4.10
CA ASP A 65 -4.93 8.13 -3.22
C ASP A 65 -5.88 8.10 -2.01
N GLU A 66 -7.16 7.83 -2.25
CA GLU A 66 -8.14 7.58 -1.18
C GLU A 66 -7.72 6.39 -0.30
N LEU A 67 -7.20 5.32 -0.92
CA LEU A 67 -6.74 4.14 -0.19
C LEU A 67 -5.49 4.44 0.64
N ALA A 68 -4.58 5.27 0.13
CA ALA A 68 -3.42 5.73 0.89
C ALA A 68 -3.85 6.61 2.08
N ASP A 69 -4.79 7.53 1.88
CA ASP A 69 -5.30 8.39 2.96
C ASP A 69 -5.92 7.59 4.10
N ILE A 70 -6.70 6.55 3.79
CA ILE A 70 -7.27 5.63 4.79
C ILE A 70 -6.17 4.93 5.60
N LEU A 71 -5.11 4.46 4.92
CA LEU A 71 -4.01 3.75 5.58
C LEU A 71 -3.14 4.68 6.43
N VAL A 72 -2.87 5.90 5.95
CA VAL A 72 -2.17 6.93 6.74
C VAL A 72 -2.99 7.30 7.97
N ALA A 73 -4.31 7.46 7.83
CA ALA A 73 -5.21 7.72 8.96
C ALA A 73 -5.24 6.57 9.98
N ALA A 74 -5.02 5.33 9.53
CA ALA A 74 -4.88 4.16 10.39
C ALA A 74 -3.47 4.02 11.03
N GLY A 75 -2.53 4.90 10.70
CA GLY A 75 -1.20 4.97 11.30
C GLY A 75 -0.08 4.28 10.51
N TYR A 76 -0.34 3.83 9.29
CA TYR A 76 0.66 3.23 8.40
C TYR A 76 1.51 4.32 7.71
N ASP A 77 2.74 3.96 7.35
CA ASP A 77 3.58 4.80 6.50
C ASP A 77 3.44 4.38 5.03
N VAL A 78 2.77 5.20 4.23
CA VAL A 78 2.35 4.83 2.86
C VAL A 78 3.19 5.52 1.81
N HIS A 79 3.82 4.73 0.95
CA HIS A 79 4.68 5.20 -0.15
C HIS A 79 3.99 4.95 -1.49
N LEU A 80 3.51 6.01 -2.11
CA LEU A 80 2.96 5.96 -3.47
C LEU A 80 4.11 6.07 -4.49
N VAL A 81 4.33 5.00 -5.27
CA VAL A 81 5.43 4.90 -6.24
C VAL A 81 4.91 4.67 -7.65
N GLY A 82 5.74 5.03 -8.64
CA GLY A 82 5.37 4.96 -10.06
C GLY A 82 4.58 6.20 -10.50
N GLN A 83 4.80 6.63 -11.75
CA GLN A 83 3.97 7.66 -12.35
C GLN A 83 2.56 7.10 -12.57
N GLU A 84 1.56 7.95 -12.34
CA GLU A 84 0.21 7.68 -12.81
C GLU A 84 0.30 7.54 -14.33
N ILE A 85 0.03 6.33 -14.84
CA ILE A 85 -0.08 6.14 -16.28
C ILE A 85 -1.42 6.77 -16.64
N ALA A 86 -1.39 8.05 -17.00
CA ALA A 86 -2.45 8.65 -17.79
C ALA A 86 -2.43 7.90 -19.12
N PHE A 87 -3.34 6.94 -19.28
CA PHE A 87 -3.69 6.48 -20.61
C PHE A 87 -4.41 7.67 -21.24
N GLU A 88 -3.67 8.52 -21.97
CA GLU A 88 -4.31 9.23 -23.07
C GLU A 88 -4.91 8.13 -23.94
N GLU A 89 -6.24 8.00 -23.91
CA GLU A 89 -6.97 7.28 -24.95
C GLU A 89 -6.58 7.96 -26.26
N ASP A 90 -5.53 7.42 -26.91
CA ASP A 90 -5.18 7.71 -28.28
C ASP A 90 -6.29 7.09 -29.15
N ASP A 91 -7.46 7.73 -29.11
CA ASP A 91 -8.70 7.33 -29.77
C ASP A 91 -8.68 7.65 -31.28
N ASP A 92 -7.54 8.03 -31.84
CA ASP A 92 -7.46 8.60 -33.20
C ASP A 92 -6.39 7.95 -34.11
N ALA A 93 -6.38 6.62 -34.18
CA ALA A 93 -5.66 5.90 -35.25
C ALA A 93 -6.51 4.84 -35.94
N TRP A 94 -7.72 5.21 -36.37
CA TRP A 94 -8.46 4.54 -37.44
C TRP A 94 -8.26 5.30 -38.75
N TRP A 95 -7.25 4.91 -39.54
CA TRP A 95 -7.21 5.08 -41.00
C TRP A 95 -6.22 4.11 -41.66
#